data_AF-A0A950T2N1-F1
#
_entry.id   AF-A0A950T2N1-F1
#
_cell.length_a   1.000
_cell.length_b   1.000
_cell.length_c   1.000
_cell.angle_alpha   90.00
_cell.angle_beta   90.00
_cell.angle_gamma   90.00
#
_symmetry.space_group_name_H-M   'P 1'
#
loop_
_entity.id
_entity.type
_entity.pdbx_description
1 polymer ?
#
loop_
_entity_poly.entity_id
_entity_poly.type
_entity_poly.pdbx_seq_one_letter_code
_entity_poly.pdbx_strand_id
1 'polypeptide(L)'
;MSILLWIILIATVLTGGLAGVGVEGALVKLPARRRIGVVAYATFARGNDLGNGLVVYPIWAVGSALFTFIATIVAYIQQQPIELLIALTIASLISIAHFLATSRAAPVMLSLRHTPDDEAILRAKLDKFELWSAVRTALQVLTFFVLMWALIVAR
;
A
#
# COMPACT_ATOMS: atom_id res chain seq x y z
N MET A 1 15.56 -24.15 -4.37
CA MET A 1 14.75 -22.91 -4.54
C MET A 1 15.67 -21.81 -5.05
N SER A 2 15.37 -21.22 -6.21
CA SER A 2 16.22 -20.18 -6.82
C SER A 2 16.16 -18.88 -6.00
N ILE A 3 17.19 -18.03 -6.12
CA ILE A 3 17.22 -16.72 -5.46
C ILE A 3 16.03 -15.85 -5.89
N LEU A 4 15.63 -15.91 -7.16
CA LEU A 4 14.48 -15.21 -7.69
C LEU A 4 13.19 -15.62 -6.99
N LEU A 5 12.97 -16.92 -6.77
CA LEU A 5 11.77 -17.41 -6.09
C LEU A 5 11.66 -16.86 -4.66
N TRP A 6 12.78 -16.76 -3.94
CA TRP A 6 12.81 -16.12 -2.61
C TRP A 6 12.47 -14.62 -2.67
N ILE A 7 12.99 -13.89 -3.67
CA ILE A 7 12.69 -12.47 -3.85
C ILE A 7 11.20 -12.27 -4.13
N ILE A 8 10.61 -13.08 -5.02
CA ILE A 8 9.17 -13.03 -5.33
C ILE A 8 8.34 -13.38 -4.08
N LEU A 9 8.77 -14.39 -3.29
CA LEU A 9 8.07 -14.76 -2.05
C LEU A 9 8.07 -13.61 -1.04
N ILE A 10 9.23 -12.99 -0.80
CA ILE A 10 9.34 -11.84 0.11
C ILE A 10 8.49 -10.67 -0.39
N ALA A 11 8.55 -10.35 -1.69
CA ALA A 11 7.71 -9.33 -2.31
C ALA A 11 6.21 -9.63 -2.07
N THR A 12 5.80 -10.89 -2.23
CA THR A 12 4.41 -11.32 -2.05
C THR A 12 3.96 -11.18 -0.60
N VAL A 13 4.76 -11.63 0.36
CA VAL A 13 4.44 -11.53 1.80
C VAL A 13 4.32 -10.07 2.23
N LEU A 14 5.28 -9.22 1.85
CA LEU A 14 5.24 -7.81 2.20
C LEU A 14 4.03 -7.10 1.57
N THR A 15 3.76 -7.36 0.30
CA THR A 15 2.64 -6.75 -0.42
C THR A 15 1.29 -7.23 0.11
N GLY A 16 1.18 -8.53 0.44
CA GLY A 16 -0.03 -9.12 1.02
C GLY A 16 -0.35 -8.55 2.40
N GLY A 17 0.67 -8.37 3.25
CA GLY A 17 0.47 -7.72 4.55
C GLY A 17 0.02 -6.26 4.41
N LEU A 18 0.61 -5.48 3.50
CA LEU A 18 0.17 -4.13 3.18
C LEU A 18 -1.25 -4.08 2.60
N ALA A 19 -1.60 -5.03 1.73
CA ALA A 19 -2.94 -5.15 1.18
C ALA A 19 -3.95 -5.42 2.31
N GLY A 20 -3.63 -6.33 3.23
CA GLY A 20 -4.45 -6.62 4.41
C GLY A 20 -4.68 -5.40 5.30
N VAL A 21 -3.61 -4.68 5.66
CA VAL A 21 -3.71 -3.43 6.45
C VAL A 21 -4.51 -2.36 5.68
N GLY A 22 -4.33 -2.27 4.36
CA GLY A 22 -5.10 -1.35 3.52
C GLY A 22 -6.60 -1.67 3.52
N VAL A 23 -6.96 -2.94 3.37
CA VAL A 23 -8.36 -3.41 3.39
C VAL A 23 -8.99 -3.19 4.75
N GLU A 24 -8.29 -3.53 5.84
CA GLU A 24 -8.75 -3.25 7.20
C GLU A 24 -8.93 -1.74 7.45
N GLY A 25 -7.98 -0.94 6.95
CA GLY A 25 -8.08 0.51 6.94
C GLY A 25 -9.34 1.04 6.23
N ALA A 26 -9.60 0.55 5.02
CA ALA A 26 -10.69 1.00 4.16
C ALA A 26 -12.08 0.53 4.63
N LEU A 27 -12.19 -0.72 5.10
CA LEU A 27 -13.47 -1.33 5.43
C LEU A 27 -13.83 -1.23 6.91
N VAL A 28 -12.85 -1.11 7.80
CA VAL A 28 -13.07 -1.13 9.25
C VAL A 28 -12.72 0.20 9.89
N LYS A 29 -11.47 0.66 9.78
CA LYS A 29 -10.99 1.84 10.50
C LYS A 29 -11.63 3.13 9.98
N LEU A 30 -11.52 3.41 8.69
CA LEU A 30 -12.04 4.66 8.11
C LEU A 30 -13.56 4.82 8.30
N PRO A 31 -14.40 3.79 8.10
CA PRO A 31 -15.84 3.90 8.36
C PRO A 31 -16.18 4.15 9.83
N ALA A 32 -15.35 3.72 10.78
CA ALA A 32 -15.58 3.94 12.21
C ALA A 32 -15.72 5.43 12.57
N ARG A 33 -15.10 6.34 11.81
CA ARG A 33 -15.24 7.80 11.98
C ARG A 33 -16.69 8.29 11.94
N ARG A 34 -17.57 7.57 11.24
CA ARG A 34 -19.01 7.88 11.15
C ARG A 34 -19.77 7.55 12.44
N ARG A 35 -19.22 6.68 13.29
CA ARG A 35 -19.82 6.24 14.56
C ARG A 35 -19.25 7.00 15.75
N ILE A 36 -17.95 7.26 15.76
CA ILE A 36 -17.25 7.90 16.89
C ILE A 36 -17.04 9.41 16.71
N GLY A 37 -17.35 9.95 15.53
CA GLY A 37 -17.09 11.35 15.18
C GLY A 37 -15.72 11.59 14.54
N VAL A 38 -15.63 12.64 13.73
CA VAL A 38 -14.42 12.97 12.94
C VAL A 38 -13.26 13.46 13.80
N VAL A 39 -13.54 14.17 14.90
CA VAL A 39 -12.51 14.64 15.85
C VAL A 39 -11.87 13.47 16.58
N ALA A 40 -12.69 12.56 17.13
CA ALA A 40 -12.19 11.35 17.80
C ALA A 40 -11.35 10.48 16.85
N TYR A 41 -11.81 10.31 15.60
CA TYR A 41 -11.03 9.61 14.59
C TYR A 41 -9.72 10.33 14.25
N ALA A 42 -9.72 11.66 14.10
CA ALA A 42 -8.50 12.41 13.83
C ALA A 42 -7.47 12.26 14.97
N THR A 43 -7.92 12.27 16.23
CA THR A 43 -7.06 11.98 17.38
C THR A 43 -6.48 10.57 17.33
N PHE A 44 -7.29 9.56 17.00
CA PHE A 44 -6.81 8.20 16.76
C PHE A 44 -5.77 8.16 15.63
N ALA A 45 -6.04 8.78 14.48
CA ALA A 45 -5.14 8.79 13.33
C ALA A 45 -3.82 9.51 13.63
N ARG A 46 -3.85 10.59 14.42
CA ARG A 46 -2.62 11.26 14.89
C ARG A 46 -1.76 10.32 15.76
N GLY A 47 -2.37 9.53 16.64
CA GLY A 47 -1.64 8.56 17.47
C GLY A 47 -1.19 7.31 16.70
N ASN A 48 -2.01 6.83 15.77
CA ASN A 48 -1.77 5.61 15.01
C ASN A 48 -0.90 5.86 13.78
N ASP A 49 -1.43 6.60 12.80
CA ASP A 49 -0.83 6.81 11.49
C ASP A 49 0.32 7.83 11.52
N LEU A 50 0.24 8.85 12.38
CA LEU A 50 1.28 9.88 12.52
C LEU A 50 2.21 9.65 13.72
N GLY A 51 1.90 8.66 14.56
CA GLY A 51 2.81 8.08 15.54
C GLY A 51 3.71 7.03 14.90
N ASN A 52 3.60 5.77 15.32
CA ASN A 52 4.44 4.68 14.79
C ASN A 52 4.24 4.44 13.29
N GLY A 53 3.02 4.67 12.78
CA GLY A 53 2.69 4.52 11.36
C GLY A 53 3.54 5.39 10.43
N LEU A 54 4.06 6.52 10.94
CA LEU A 54 4.89 7.45 10.17
C LEU A 54 6.20 6.82 9.70
N VAL A 55 6.71 5.83 10.44
CA VAL A 55 7.96 5.13 10.13
C VAL A 55 7.66 3.74 9.57
N VAL A 56 6.75 2.99 10.22
CA VAL A 56 6.46 1.60 9.85
C VAL A 56 5.88 1.49 8.45
N TYR A 57 4.88 2.31 8.10
CA TYR A 57 4.20 2.17 6.81
C TYR A 57 5.09 2.53 5.62
N PRO A 58 5.87 3.63 5.62
CA PRO A 58 6.77 3.92 4.51
C PRO A 58 7.86 2.87 4.32
N ILE A 59 8.49 2.38 5.40
CA ILE A 59 9.52 1.33 5.30
C ILE A 59 8.91 0.07 4.67
N TRP A 60 7.73 -0.34 5.13
CA TRP A 60 7.05 -1.51 4.59
C TRP A 60 6.67 -1.31 3.11
N ALA A 61 6.05 -0.18 2.77
CA ALA A 61 5.63 0.13 1.40
C ALA A 61 6.82 0.20 0.43
N VAL A 62 7.89 0.89 0.81
CA VAL A 62 9.11 1.00 0.00
C VAL A 62 9.79 -0.36 -0.11
N GLY A 63 9.90 -1.13 0.98
CA GLY A 63 10.46 -2.47 0.96
C GLY A 63 9.69 -3.40 -0.01
N SER A 64 8.36 -3.42 0.08
CA SER A 64 7.49 -4.19 -0.83
C SER A 64 7.75 -3.84 -2.30
N ALA A 65 7.83 -2.55 -2.65
CA ALA A 65 8.11 -2.12 -4.01
C ALA A 65 9.53 -2.48 -4.47
N LEU A 66 10.54 -2.28 -3.62
CA LEU A 66 11.92 -2.62 -3.94
C LEU A 66 12.08 -4.11 -4.27
N PHE A 67 11.53 -5.00 -3.45
CA PHE A 67 11.58 -6.44 -3.73
C PHE A 67 10.83 -6.80 -5.02
N THR A 68 9.71 -6.13 -5.32
CA THR A 68 8.99 -6.31 -6.58
C THR A 68 9.86 -5.91 -7.78
N PHE A 69 10.50 -4.74 -7.73
CA PHE A 69 11.37 -4.26 -8.81
C PHE A 69 12.62 -5.12 -8.99
N ILE A 70 13.25 -5.52 -7.88
CA ILE A 70 14.40 -6.41 -7.90
C ILE A 70 14.01 -7.76 -8.52
N ALA A 71 12.84 -8.31 -8.19
CA ALA A 71 12.37 -9.54 -8.84
C ALA A 71 12.25 -9.38 -10.36
N THR A 72 11.65 -8.28 -10.83
CA THR A 72 11.54 -7.99 -12.27
C THR A 72 12.90 -7.88 -12.95
N ILE A 73 13.84 -7.13 -12.35
CA ILE A 73 15.19 -6.95 -12.88
C ILE A 73 15.95 -8.29 -12.94
N VAL A 74 15.89 -9.07 -11.86
CA VAL A 74 16.56 -10.38 -11.78
C VAL A 74 15.95 -11.34 -12.81
N ALA A 75 14.61 -11.38 -12.95
CA ALA A 75 13.94 -12.20 -13.95
C ALA A 75 14.36 -11.83 -15.38
N TYR A 76 14.50 -10.53 -15.67
CA TYR A 76 14.99 -10.04 -16.96
C TYR A 76 16.44 -10.46 -17.22
N ILE A 77 17.36 -10.24 -16.26
CA ILE A 77 18.78 -10.60 -16.39
C ILE A 77 18.96 -12.12 -16.55
N GLN A 78 18.18 -12.91 -15.81
CA GLN A 78 18.21 -14.37 -15.87
C GLN A 78 17.43 -14.95 -17.06
N GLN A 79 16.92 -14.11 -17.97
CA GLN A 79 16.17 -14.51 -19.16
C GLN A 79 15.05 -15.51 -18.84
N GLN A 80 14.33 -15.25 -17.75
CA GLN A 80 13.20 -16.08 -17.35
C GLN A 80 12.10 -16.08 -18.40
N PRO A 81 11.20 -17.09 -18.40
CA PRO A 81 10.10 -17.17 -19.34
C PRO A 81 9.30 -15.86 -19.42
N ILE A 82 8.86 -15.50 -20.62
CA ILE A 82 8.16 -14.24 -20.88
C ILE A 82 6.91 -14.07 -20.00
N GLU A 83 6.23 -15.17 -19.67
CA GLU A 83 5.07 -15.15 -18.78
C GLU A 83 5.41 -14.61 -17.39
N LEU A 84 6.50 -15.08 -16.79
CA LEU A 84 6.96 -14.58 -15.49
C LEU A 84 7.39 -13.11 -15.57
N LEU A 85 8.09 -12.74 -16.65
CA LEU A 85 8.50 -11.36 -16.87
C LEU A 85 7.30 -10.42 -17.03
N ILE A 86 6.24 -10.84 -17.74
CA ILE A 86 4.99 -10.10 -17.88
C ILE A 86 4.34 -9.90 -16.51
N ALA A 87 4.16 -10.96 -15.72
CA ALA A 87 3.55 -10.87 -14.39
C ALA A 87 4.31 -9.89 -13.48
N LEU A 88 5.63 -10.00 -13.41
CA LEU A 88 6.48 -9.12 -12.59
C LEU A 88 6.51 -7.67 -13.10
N THR A 89 6.42 -7.46 -14.41
CA THR A 89 6.33 -6.12 -15.01
C THR A 89 5.00 -5.46 -14.66
N ILE A 90 3.88 -6.20 -14.78
CA ILE A 90 2.56 -5.71 -14.39
C ILE A 90 2.55 -5.34 -12.89
N ALA A 91 3.07 -6.22 -12.02
CA ALA A 91 3.18 -5.93 -10.59
C ALA A 91 3.98 -4.65 -10.32
N SER A 92 5.09 -4.44 -11.03
CA SER A 92 5.91 -3.23 -10.92
C SER A 92 5.16 -1.98 -11.36
N LEU A 93 4.43 -2.01 -12.47
CA LEU A 93 3.65 -0.87 -12.96
C LEU A 93 2.50 -0.51 -12.01
N ILE A 94 1.80 -1.52 -11.47
CA ILE A 94 0.73 -1.29 -10.48
C ILE A 94 1.33 -0.72 -9.17
N SER A 95 2.51 -1.21 -8.75
CA SER A 95 3.24 -0.66 -7.61
C SER A 95 3.60 0.82 -7.81
N ILE A 96 4.05 1.21 -9.00
CA ILE A 96 4.27 2.63 -9.33
C ILE A 96 2.97 3.43 -9.21
N ALA A 97 1.87 2.92 -9.78
CA ALA A 97 0.55 3.55 -9.66
C ALA A 97 0.09 3.68 -8.20
N HIS A 98 0.37 2.68 -7.35
CA HIS A 98 0.12 2.72 -5.91
C HIS A 98 0.87 3.89 -5.25
N PHE A 99 2.15 4.11 -5.59
CA PHE A 99 2.92 5.25 -5.07
C PHE A 99 2.40 6.59 -5.58
N LEU A 100 1.90 6.67 -6.82
CA LEU A 100 1.22 7.86 -7.32
C LEU A 100 -0.04 8.17 -6.51
N ALA A 101 -0.88 7.17 -6.22
CA ALA A 101 -2.04 7.34 -5.33
C ALA A 101 -1.61 7.73 -3.91
N THR A 102 -0.52 7.16 -3.41
CA THR A 102 0.07 7.49 -2.09
C THR A 102 0.53 8.94 -2.04
N SER A 103 1.14 9.47 -3.11
CA SER A 103 1.55 10.88 -3.17
C SER A 103 0.39 11.86 -3.06
N ARG A 104 -0.84 11.41 -3.32
CA ARG A 104 -2.08 12.18 -3.10
C ARG A 104 -2.69 11.95 -1.72
N ALA A 105 -2.64 10.72 -1.20
CA ALA A 105 -3.18 10.36 0.12
C ALA A 105 -2.31 10.85 1.28
N ALA A 106 -1.00 10.62 1.22
CA ALA A 106 -0.06 10.86 2.32
C ALA A 106 -0.04 12.33 2.76
N PRO A 107 0.01 13.34 1.87
CA PRO A 107 -0.03 14.74 2.32
C PRO A 107 -1.30 15.10 3.08
N VAL A 108 -2.44 14.49 2.73
CA VAL A 108 -3.71 14.72 3.43
C VAL A 108 -3.62 14.19 4.87
N MET A 109 -3.16 12.94 5.04
CA MET A 109 -2.96 12.34 6.37
C MET A 109 -1.93 13.12 7.19
N LEU A 110 -0.77 13.45 6.61
CA LEU A 110 0.27 14.23 7.27
C LEU A 110 -0.23 15.61 7.74
N SER A 111 -1.13 16.23 6.98
CA SER A 111 -1.71 17.52 7.36
C SER A 111 -2.58 17.45 8.62
N LEU A 112 -3.10 16.27 9.01
CA LEU A 112 -3.89 16.11 10.23
C LEU A 112 -3.08 16.41 11.50
N ARG A 113 -1.74 16.30 11.44
CA ARG A 113 -0.85 16.62 12.57
C ARG A 113 -1.12 18.02 13.14
N HIS A 114 -1.35 18.99 12.26
CA HIS A 114 -1.47 20.41 12.62
C HIS A 114 -2.88 20.96 12.37
N THR A 115 -3.81 20.12 11.90
CA THR A 115 -5.19 20.56 11.68
C THR A 115 -5.88 20.69 13.04
N PRO A 116 -6.49 21.83 13.38
CA PRO A 116 -7.28 21.98 14.61
C PRO A 116 -8.45 21.00 14.65
N ASP A 117 -9.02 20.79 15.84
CA ASP A 117 -10.20 19.94 16.04
C ASP A 117 -11.51 20.64 15.61
N ASP A 118 -11.51 21.11 14.37
CA ASP A 118 -12.67 21.62 13.67
C ASP A 118 -13.30 20.51 12.83
N GLU A 119 -14.56 20.19 13.10
CA GLU A 119 -15.24 19.08 12.43
C GLU A 119 -15.34 19.24 10.91
N ALA A 120 -15.62 20.44 10.41
CA ALA A 120 -15.83 20.66 8.98
C ALA A 120 -14.52 20.49 8.21
N ILE A 121 -13.43 21.05 8.75
CA ILE A 121 -12.10 20.94 8.15
C ILE A 121 -11.62 19.49 8.18
N LEU A 122 -11.76 18.81 9.33
CA LEU A 122 -11.35 17.41 9.47
C LEU A 122 -12.15 16.48 8.57
N ARG A 123 -13.47 16.66 8.48
CA ARG A 123 -14.34 15.86 7.60
C ARG A 123 -13.90 15.98 6.14
N ALA A 124 -13.72 17.21 5.64
CA ALA A 124 -13.30 17.44 4.26
C ALA A 124 -11.93 16.79 3.94
N LYS A 125 -10.98 16.84 4.87
CA LYS A 125 -9.68 16.17 4.71
C LYS A 125 -9.82 14.65 4.72
N LEU A 126 -10.58 14.10 5.68
CA LEU A 126 -10.74 12.65 5.81
C LEU A 126 -11.51 12.04 4.63
N ASP A 127 -12.47 12.75 4.05
CA ASP A 127 -13.18 12.28 2.86
C ASP A 127 -12.27 12.27 1.62
N LYS A 128 -11.42 13.30 1.47
CA LYS A 128 -10.38 13.30 0.44
C LYS A 128 -9.36 12.18 0.65
N PHE A 129 -8.96 11.93 1.90
CA PHE A 129 -8.06 10.83 2.22
C PHE A 129 -8.70 9.48 1.92
N GLU A 130 -9.98 9.27 2.25
CA GLU A 130 -10.71 8.03 1.99
C GLU A 130 -10.69 7.69 0.50
N LEU A 131 -10.96 8.65 -0.38
CA LEU A 131 -10.92 8.42 -1.84
C LEU A 131 -9.56 7.90 -2.30
N TRP A 132 -8.48 8.61 -1.96
CA TRP A 132 -7.14 8.21 -2.39
C TRP A 132 -6.64 6.95 -1.67
N SER A 133 -7.04 6.74 -0.43
CA SER A 133 -6.72 5.52 0.31
C SER A 133 -7.43 4.30 -0.28
N ALA A 134 -8.66 4.45 -0.78
CA ALA A 134 -9.36 3.38 -1.47
C ALA A 134 -8.66 3.00 -2.78
N VAL A 135 -8.31 3.98 -3.62
CA VAL A 135 -7.55 3.75 -4.86
C VAL A 135 -6.22 3.05 -4.56
N ARG A 136 -5.47 3.57 -3.60
CA ARG A 136 -4.20 3.00 -3.17
C ARG A 136 -4.36 1.55 -2.69
N THR A 137 -5.37 1.28 -1.87
CA THR A 137 -5.65 -0.06 -1.35
C THR A 137 -6.00 -1.04 -2.46
N ALA A 138 -6.84 -0.64 -3.42
CA ALA A 138 -7.19 -1.47 -4.56
C ALA A 138 -5.96 -1.85 -5.40
N LEU A 139 -5.08 -0.87 -5.68
CA LEU A 139 -3.83 -1.11 -6.38
C LEU A 139 -2.92 -2.08 -5.60
N GLN A 140 -2.80 -1.92 -4.28
CA GLN A 140 -1.98 -2.81 -3.44
C GLN A 140 -2.50 -4.26 -3.46
N VAL A 141 -3.83 -4.43 -3.39
CA VAL A 141 -4.50 -5.75 -3.47
C VAL A 141 -4.27 -6.38 -4.84
N LEU A 142 -4.38 -5.61 -5.93
CA LEU A 142 -4.09 -6.09 -7.28
C LEU A 142 -2.63 -6.52 -7.42
N THR A 143 -1.67 -5.71 -6.94
CA THR A 143 -0.24 -6.08 -6.94
C THR A 143 -0.01 -7.40 -6.21
N PHE A 144 -0.66 -7.60 -5.06
CA PHE A 144 -0.56 -8.86 -4.30
C PHE A 144 -1.03 -10.07 -5.14
N PHE A 145 -2.20 -9.98 -5.78
CA PHE A 145 -2.69 -11.08 -6.62
C PHE A 145 -1.81 -11.33 -7.86
N VAL A 146 -1.25 -10.28 -8.46
CA VAL A 146 -0.31 -10.43 -9.57
C VAL A 146 1.01 -11.09 -9.11
N LEU A 147 1.50 -10.76 -7.90
CA LEU A 147 2.66 -11.45 -7.31
C LEU A 147 2.36 -12.91 -6.96
N MET A 148 1.14 -13.24 -6.54
CA MET A 148 0.70 -14.64 -6.40
C MET A 148 0.72 -15.36 -7.74
N TRP A 149 0.27 -14.72 -8.82
CA TRP A 149 0.38 -15.28 -10.17
C TRP A 149 1.86 -15.52 -10.56
N ALA A 150 2.74 -14.54 -10.31
CA ALA A 150 4.18 -14.70 -10.54
C ALA A 150 4.77 -15.89 -9.73
N LEU A 151 4.33 -16.10 -8.48
CA LEU A 151 4.73 -17.27 -7.68
C LEU A 151 4.24 -18.61 -8.25
N ILE A 152 3.12 -18.64 -8.95
CA ILE A 152 2.59 -19.86 -9.56
C ILE A 152 3.42 -20.21 -10.80
N VAL A 153 3.73 -19.21 -11.63
CA VAL A 153 4.50 -19.38 -12.88
C VAL A 153 6.00 -19.62 -12.61
N ALA A 154 6.55 -19.11 -11.51
CA ALA A 154 7.95 -19.28 -11.13
C ALA A 154 8.29 -20.66 -10.51
N ARG A 155 7.32 -21.57 -10.39
CA ARG A 155 7.51 -22.95 -9.91
C ARG A 155 7.99 -23.84 -11.05
#